data_AF-A0A943JLK0-F1
#
_entry.id   AF-A0A943JLK0-F1
#
_cell.length_a   1.000
_cell.length_b   1.000
_cell.length_c   1.000
_cell.angle_alpha   90.00
_cell.angle_beta   90.00
_cell.angle_gamma   90.00
#
_symmetry.space_group_name_H-M   'P 1'
#
loop_
_entity.id
_entity.type
_entity.pdbx_description
1 polymer ?
#
loop_
_entity_poly.entity_id
_entity_poly.type
_entity_poly.pdbx_seq_one_letter_code
_entity_poly.pdbx_strand_id
1 'polypeptide(L)'
;MKENFLDSKGFKILFFLLIIVIVIIVVVNTVFMTKSNKSENTLANGVAQENILTAEEIEENTNQLEIEDLKGKDERTRIQQYCGKFIRYIESKDYDRAYALLYPDFKNNYFKTVENFQKYAEEKFPSTLIAVEYNNIERQGQYYILFTTIKTPLDSSYSMDQKFILIENGFNDFQLSFDVKN
;
A
#
# COMPACT_ATOMS: atom_id res chain seq x y z
N MET A 1 23.61 9.32 30.67
CA MET A 1 22.36 8.54 30.58
C MET A 1 21.60 9.10 29.39
N LYS A 2 21.46 8.36 28.28
CA LYS A 2 20.72 8.85 27.10
C LYS A 2 19.25 8.58 27.35
N GLU A 3 18.41 9.61 27.39
CA GLU A 3 16.96 9.42 27.38
C GLU A 3 16.58 8.70 26.08
N ASN A 4 15.83 7.61 26.20
CA ASN A 4 15.30 6.91 25.04
C ASN A 4 14.35 7.87 24.30
N PHE A 5 14.53 8.03 22.99
CA PHE A 5 13.72 8.91 22.15
C PHE A 5 12.21 8.69 22.33
N LEU A 6 11.82 7.42 22.54
CA LEU A 6 10.44 6.96 22.80
C LEU A 6 9.88 7.40 24.16
N ASP A 7 10.72 7.75 25.13
CA ASP A 7 10.32 8.17 26.48
C ASP A 7 10.25 9.70 26.63
N SER A 8 10.67 10.43 25.60
CA SER A 8 10.60 11.88 25.56
C SER A 8 9.14 12.35 25.65
N LYS A 9 8.87 13.37 26.46
CA LYS A 9 7.52 13.94 26.62
C LYS A 9 6.91 14.33 25.27
N GLY A 10 7.72 14.81 24.33
CA GLY A 10 7.30 15.17 22.97
C GLY A 10 6.82 13.96 22.16
N PHE A 11 7.51 12.82 22.23
CA PHE A 11 7.09 11.60 21.53
C PHE A 11 5.77 11.05 22.09
N LYS A 12 5.58 11.07 23.41
CA LYS A 12 4.33 10.65 24.05
C LYS A 12 3.12 11.48 23.59
N ILE A 13 3.31 12.78 23.43
CA ILE A 13 2.26 13.70 22.96
C ILE A 13 1.93 13.44 21.48
N LEU A 14 2.95 13.25 20.64
CA LEU A 14 2.77 12.93 19.22
C LEU A 14 2.06 11.58 19.03
N PHE A 15 2.42 10.58 19.83
CA PHE A 15 1.79 9.26 19.81
C PHE A 15 0.32 9.32 20.25
N PHE A 16 0.00 10.15 21.25
CA PHE A 16 -1.38 10.36 21.69
C PHE A 16 -2.24 11.04 20.61
N LEU A 17 -1.67 12.00 19.86
CA LEU A 17 -2.36 12.64 18.74
C LEU A 17 -2.62 11.64 17.60
N LEU A 18 -1.67 10.74 17.30
CA LEU A 18 -1.84 9.70 16.28
C LEU A 18 -2.99 8.74 16.61
N ILE A 19 -3.12 8.34 17.88
CA ILE A 19 -4.20 7.45 18.34
C ILE A 19 -5.57 8.12 18.17
N ILE A 20 -5.70 9.41 18.50
CA ILE A 20 -6.96 10.14 18.36
C ILE A 20 -7.43 10.17 16.90
N VAL A 21 -6.52 10.36 15.95
CA VAL A 21 -6.84 10.35 14.51
C VAL A 21 -7.35 8.97 14.06
N ILE A 22 -6.71 7.89 14.51
CA ILE A 22 -7.13 6.52 14.19
C ILE A 22 -8.54 6.23 14.74
N VAL A 23 -8.85 6.67 15.96
CA VAL A 23 -10.18 6.49 16.56
C VAL A 23 -11.26 7.22 15.77
N ILE A 24 -10.99 8.43 15.29
CA ILE A 24 -11.95 9.20 14.46
C ILE A 24 -12.27 8.45 13.16
N ILE A 25 -11.25 7.90 12.49
CA ILE A 25 -11.42 7.13 11.24
C ILE A 25 -12.33 5.91 11.47
N VAL A 26 -12.13 5.18 12.57
CA VAL A 26 -12.95 4.00 12.91
C VAL A 26 -14.40 4.40 13.19
N VAL A 27 -14.64 5.49 13.94
CA VAL A 27 -16.00 5.98 14.24
C VAL A 27 -16.73 6.36 12.97
N VAL A 28 -16.09 7.11 12.05
CA VAL A 28 -16.69 7.48 10.75
C VAL A 28 -17.09 6.23 9.95
N ASN A 29 -16.21 5.22 9.88
CA ASN A 29 -16.49 3.97 9.16
C ASN A 29 -17.65 3.17 9.79
N THR A 30 -17.77 3.15 11.11
CA THR A 30 -18.90 2.47 11.78
C THR A 30 -20.25 3.16 11.60
N VAL A 31 -20.27 4.50 11.60
CA VAL A 31 -21.50 5.30 11.39
C VAL A 31 -21.97 5.21 9.94
N PHE A 32 -21.06 5.12 8.97
CA PHE A 32 -21.39 4.98 7.55
C PHE A 32 -22.10 3.66 7.23
N MET A 33 -21.72 2.56 7.90
CA MET A 33 -22.36 1.25 7.73
C MET A 33 -23.77 1.15 8.35
N THR A 34 -24.15 2.05 9.26
CA THR A 34 -25.47 1.96 9.94
C THR A 34 -26.58 2.75 9.24
N LYS A 35 -26.27 3.53 8.20
CA LYS A 35 -27.22 4.51 7.61
C LYS A 35 -27.67 4.16 6.18
N SER A 36 -27.79 2.87 5.87
CA SER A 36 -28.48 2.39 4.68
C SER A 36 -29.76 1.68 5.09
N ASN A 37 -30.84 2.44 5.27
CA ASN A 37 -32.21 2.01 4.98
C ASN A 37 -33.19 3.19 5.16
N LYS A 38 -34.00 3.39 4.10
CA LYS A 38 -35.24 4.17 3.97
C LYS A 38 -35.13 5.54 3.30
N SER A 39 -35.60 5.58 2.05
CA SER A 39 -36.02 6.80 1.36
C SER A 39 -37.40 7.25 1.87
N GLU A 40 -37.58 8.56 2.09
CA GLU A 40 -38.48 9.38 1.27
C GLU A 40 -38.34 10.89 1.58
N ASN A 41 -38.72 11.66 0.58
CA ASN A 41 -38.56 13.08 0.26
C ASN A 41 -39.23 14.08 1.24
N THR A 42 -38.64 15.27 1.46
CA THR A 42 -39.31 16.60 1.46
C THR A 42 -38.28 17.76 1.51
N LEU A 43 -38.61 18.81 0.77
CA LEU A 43 -37.89 20.06 0.47
C LEU A 43 -37.48 20.94 1.68
N ALA A 44 -36.43 21.73 1.42
CA ALA A 44 -36.20 23.13 1.82
C ALA A 44 -35.07 23.43 2.82
N ASN A 45 -34.21 24.34 2.33
CA ASN A 45 -33.41 25.35 3.05
C ASN A 45 -31.99 24.97 3.54
N GLY A 46 -31.01 25.47 2.76
CA GLY A 46 -29.81 26.17 3.24
C GLY A 46 -28.98 25.46 4.30
N VAL A 47 -28.15 24.51 3.87
CA VAL A 47 -27.04 23.98 4.68
C VAL A 47 -25.85 23.83 3.74
N ALA A 48 -24.66 24.21 4.24
CA ALA A 48 -23.39 24.16 3.52
C ALA A 48 -23.27 22.89 2.70
N GLN A 49 -22.93 23.05 1.42
CA GLN A 49 -22.62 21.96 0.51
C GLN A 49 -21.33 21.30 1.02
N GLU A 50 -21.49 20.31 1.89
CA GLU A 50 -20.44 19.37 2.22
C GLU A 50 -20.14 18.64 0.91
N ASN A 51 -19.06 19.04 0.22
CA ASN A 51 -18.57 18.33 -0.96
C ASN A 51 -18.08 16.96 -0.50
N ILE A 52 -19.00 16.00 -0.37
CA ILE A 52 -18.67 14.60 -0.14
C ILE A 52 -18.01 14.11 -1.43
N LEU A 53 -16.68 14.02 -1.41
CA LEU A 53 -15.91 13.42 -2.49
C LEU A 53 -16.36 11.97 -2.67
N THR A 54 -16.59 11.58 -3.92
CA THR A 54 -16.84 10.19 -4.28
C THR A 54 -15.57 9.34 -4.09
N ALA A 55 -15.73 8.03 -3.98
CA ALA A 55 -14.58 7.12 -3.87
C ALA A 55 -13.64 7.22 -5.08
N GLU A 56 -14.20 7.47 -6.26
CA GLU A 56 -13.46 7.65 -7.51
C GLU A 56 -12.66 8.96 -7.49
N GLU A 57 -13.25 10.07 -7.04
CA GLU A 57 -12.52 11.33 -6.84
C GLU A 57 -11.42 11.21 -5.78
N ILE A 58 -11.63 10.44 -4.71
CA ILE A 58 -10.59 10.20 -3.70
C ILE A 58 -9.43 9.41 -4.30
N GLU A 59 -9.71 8.37 -5.10
CA GLU A 59 -8.68 7.58 -5.77
C GLU A 59 -7.90 8.41 -6.79
N GLU A 60 -8.59 9.20 -7.61
CA GLU A 60 -7.97 10.08 -8.59
C GLU A 60 -7.07 11.12 -7.92
N ASN A 61 -7.58 11.82 -6.89
CA ASN A 61 -6.80 12.80 -6.15
C ASN A 61 -5.58 12.17 -5.46
N THR A 62 -5.74 10.96 -4.90
CA THR A 62 -4.62 10.22 -4.30
C THR A 62 -3.57 9.88 -5.34
N ASN A 63 -3.99 9.41 -6.52
CA ASN A 63 -3.09 9.11 -7.62
C ASN A 63 -2.33 10.36 -8.11
N GLN A 64 -3.02 11.50 -8.25
CA GLN A 64 -2.39 12.77 -8.64
C GLN A 64 -1.35 13.22 -7.61
N LEU A 65 -1.65 13.14 -6.31
CA LEU A 65 -0.71 13.46 -5.25
C LEU A 65 0.52 12.55 -5.25
N GLU A 66 0.34 11.24 -5.46
CA GLU A 66 1.45 10.30 -5.61
C GLU A 66 2.32 10.65 -6.83
N ILE A 67 1.70 11.00 -7.96
CA ILE A 67 2.44 11.43 -9.17
C ILE A 67 3.26 12.70 -8.91
N GLU A 68 2.69 13.70 -8.27
CA GLU A 68 3.43 14.94 -7.94
C GLU A 68 4.59 14.68 -6.98
N ASP A 69 4.42 13.81 -5.98
CA ASP A 69 5.51 13.39 -5.08
C ASP A 69 6.63 12.68 -5.86
N LEU A 70 6.28 11.82 -6.83
CA LEU A 70 7.24 11.04 -7.62
C LEU A 70 8.06 11.90 -8.58
N LYS A 71 7.51 12.99 -9.14
CA LYS A 71 8.23 13.89 -10.07
C LYS A 71 9.51 14.47 -9.48
N GLY A 72 9.53 14.68 -8.17
CA GLY A 72 10.68 15.22 -7.45
C GLY A 72 11.75 14.19 -7.07
N LYS A 73 11.53 12.91 -7.34
CA LYS A 73 12.40 11.82 -6.86
C LYS A 73 13.27 11.23 -7.95
N ASP A 74 14.45 10.79 -7.54
CA ASP A 74 15.30 9.99 -8.40
C ASP A 74 14.68 8.62 -8.68
N GLU A 75 15.16 7.99 -9.76
CA GLU A 75 14.67 6.69 -10.23
C GLU A 75 14.72 5.61 -9.17
N ARG A 76 15.82 5.49 -8.42
CA ARG A 76 15.98 4.47 -7.37
C ARG A 76 14.86 4.60 -6.34
N THR A 77 14.62 5.83 -5.89
CA THR A 77 13.58 6.11 -4.89
C THR A 77 12.19 5.77 -5.41
N ARG A 78 11.87 6.13 -6.67
CA ARG A 78 10.56 5.79 -7.28
C ARG A 78 10.34 4.28 -7.36
N ILE A 79 11.33 3.53 -7.84
CA ILE A 79 11.20 2.08 -7.98
C ILE A 79 11.06 1.38 -6.61
N GLN A 80 11.76 1.86 -5.58
CA GLN A 80 11.55 1.38 -4.22
C GLN A 80 10.13 1.66 -3.73
N GLN A 81 9.59 2.85 -3.99
CA GLN A 81 8.21 3.20 -3.64
C GLN A 81 7.19 2.31 -4.38
N TYR A 82 7.40 1.99 -5.65
CA TYR A 82 6.52 1.06 -6.39
C TYR A 82 6.52 -0.35 -5.81
N CYS A 83 7.71 -0.87 -5.47
CA CYS A 83 7.82 -2.15 -4.77
C CYS A 83 7.13 -2.10 -3.40
N GLY A 84 7.33 -1.02 -2.63
CA GLY A 84 6.65 -0.80 -1.35
C GLY A 84 5.13 -0.73 -1.49
N LYS A 85 4.62 -0.09 -2.55
CA LYS A 85 3.18 0.00 -2.85
C LYS A 85 2.57 -1.39 -3.10
N PHE A 86 3.26 -2.25 -3.87
CA PHE A 86 2.83 -3.63 -4.06
C PHE A 86 2.80 -4.42 -2.74
N ILE A 87 3.84 -4.33 -1.92
CA ILE A 87 3.90 -4.99 -0.61
C ILE A 87 2.79 -4.47 0.31
N ARG A 88 2.50 -3.17 0.30
CA ARG A 88 1.42 -2.57 1.09
C ARG A 88 0.05 -3.15 0.72
N TYR A 89 -0.21 -3.41 -0.57
CA TYR A 89 -1.45 -4.07 -0.98
C TYR A 89 -1.54 -5.51 -0.47
N ILE A 90 -0.43 -6.26 -0.45
CA ILE A 90 -0.40 -7.59 0.18
C ILE A 90 -0.69 -7.48 1.68
N GLU A 91 -0.02 -6.56 2.37
CA GLU A 91 -0.19 -6.33 3.81
C GLU A 91 -1.63 -5.95 4.16
N SER A 92 -2.26 -5.08 3.37
CA SER A 92 -3.65 -4.66 3.56
C SER A 92 -4.68 -5.66 3.03
N LYS A 93 -4.24 -6.80 2.49
CA LYS A 93 -5.07 -7.83 1.84
C LYS A 93 -5.88 -7.32 0.65
N ASP A 94 -5.41 -6.25 0.01
CA ASP A 94 -5.98 -5.71 -1.24
C ASP A 94 -5.37 -6.47 -2.43
N TYR A 95 -5.71 -7.76 -2.51
CA TYR A 95 -5.12 -8.68 -3.50
C TYR A 95 -5.52 -8.31 -4.94
N ASP A 96 -6.68 -7.69 -5.13
CA ASP A 96 -7.11 -7.21 -6.44
C ASP A 96 -6.15 -6.14 -6.97
N ARG A 97 -5.82 -5.12 -6.16
CA ARG A 97 -4.87 -4.08 -6.56
C ARG A 97 -3.44 -4.60 -6.67
N ALA A 98 -3.00 -5.49 -5.78
CA ALA A 98 -1.69 -6.14 -5.91
C ALA A 98 -1.58 -6.95 -7.21
N TYR A 99 -2.62 -7.74 -7.53
CA TYR A 99 -2.68 -8.56 -8.73
C TYR A 99 -2.75 -7.71 -10.02
N ALA A 100 -3.44 -6.57 -9.98
CA ALA A 100 -3.51 -5.65 -11.11
C ALA A 100 -2.12 -5.14 -11.56
N LEU A 101 -1.18 -4.96 -10.61
CA LEU A 101 0.20 -4.53 -10.88
C LEU A 101 1.09 -5.63 -11.50
N LEU A 102 0.65 -6.89 -11.48
CA LEU A 102 1.46 -7.97 -12.03
C LEU A 102 1.51 -7.91 -13.56
N TYR A 103 2.71 -8.14 -14.10
CA TYR A 103 2.94 -8.21 -15.54
C TYR A 103 2.03 -9.29 -16.17
N PRO A 104 1.34 -9.02 -17.31
CA PRO A 104 0.33 -9.92 -17.86
C PRO A 104 0.81 -11.36 -18.09
N ASP A 105 1.97 -11.55 -18.72
CA ASP A 105 2.47 -12.91 -18.99
C ASP A 105 2.89 -13.63 -17.70
N PHE A 106 3.36 -12.88 -16.69
CA PHE A 106 3.69 -13.42 -15.39
C PHE A 106 2.45 -13.96 -14.67
N LYS A 107 1.33 -13.22 -14.70
CA LYS A 107 0.02 -13.69 -14.22
C LYS A 107 -0.37 -14.99 -14.92
N ASN A 108 -0.36 -14.99 -16.25
CA ASN A 108 -0.80 -16.15 -17.03
C ASN A 108 0.01 -17.42 -16.74
N ASN A 109 1.31 -17.26 -16.44
CA ASN A 109 2.23 -18.37 -16.17
C ASN A 109 2.13 -18.90 -14.74
N TYR A 110 1.98 -18.04 -13.74
CA TYR A 110 2.07 -18.42 -12.32
C TYR A 110 0.77 -18.28 -11.53
N PHE A 111 -0.03 -17.25 -11.84
CA PHE A 111 -1.20 -16.85 -11.08
C PHE A 111 -2.36 -16.54 -12.03
N LYS A 112 -2.97 -17.56 -12.63
CA LYS A 112 -4.00 -17.38 -13.67
C LYS A 112 -5.24 -16.61 -13.18
N THR A 113 -5.45 -16.56 -11.87
CA THR A 113 -6.56 -15.85 -11.23
C THR A 113 -6.08 -15.12 -9.99
N VAL A 114 -6.86 -14.13 -9.53
CA VAL A 114 -6.65 -13.45 -8.26
C VAL A 114 -6.58 -14.44 -7.11
N GLU A 115 -7.45 -15.46 -7.07
CA GLU A 115 -7.47 -16.43 -5.95
C GLU A 115 -6.17 -17.24 -5.87
N ASN A 116 -5.58 -17.59 -7.02
CA ASN A 116 -4.29 -18.28 -7.05
C ASN A 116 -3.16 -17.40 -6.51
N PHE A 117 -3.18 -16.11 -6.87
CA PHE A 117 -2.23 -15.14 -6.32
C PHE A 117 -2.43 -14.92 -4.83
N GLN A 118 -3.66 -14.73 -4.38
CA GLN A 118 -4.00 -14.56 -2.96
C GLN A 118 -3.49 -15.73 -2.14
N LYS A 119 -3.79 -16.97 -2.55
CA LYS A 119 -3.34 -18.17 -1.83
C LYS A 119 -1.81 -18.20 -1.68
N TYR A 120 -1.09 -17.87 -2.75
CA TYR A 120 0.37 -17.76 -2.70
C TYR A 120 0.83 -16.64 -1.76
N ALA A 121 0.21 -15.46 -1.83
CA ALA A 121 0.58 -14.31 -1.02
C ALA A 121 0.38 -14.60 0.48
N GLU A 122 -0.75 -15.21 0.84
CA GLU A 122 -1.07 -15.62 2.22
C GLU A 122 -0.13 -16.71 2.74
N GLU A 123 0.35 -17.60 1.87
CA GLU A 123 1.28 -18.67 2.25
C GLU A 123 2.72 -18.15 2.43
N LYS A 124 3.17 -17.25 1.55
CA LYS A 124 4.58 -16.87 1.47
C LYS A 124 4.92 -15.56 2.18
N PHE A 125 4.04 -14.57 2.19
CA PHE A 125 4.29 -13.27 2.83
C PHE A 125 3.73 -13.25 4.27
N PRO A 126 4.30 -12.42 5.16
CA PRO A 126 3.71 -12.23 6.48
C PRO A 126 2.29 -11.68 6.38
N SER A 127 1.40 -12.16 7.24
CA SER A 127 -0.02 -11.78 7.25
C SER A 127 -0.29 -10.40 7.86
N THR A 128 0.75 -9.72 8.34
CA THR A 128 0.73 -8.45 9.08
C THR A 128 2.08 -7.75 8.87
N LEU A 129 2.20 -6.49 9.32
CA LEU A 129 3.41 -5.63 9.32
C LEU A 129 4.62 -6.21 8.57
N ILE A 130 4.79 -5.80 7.32
CA ILE A 130 5.87 -6.23 6.44
C ILE A 130 6.93 -5.13 6.38
N ALA A 131 8.17 -5.50 6.69
CA ALA A 131 9.34 -4.66 6.48
C ALA A 131 10.09 -5.14 5.23
N VAL A 132 10.52 -4.21 4.38
CA VAL A 132 11.29 -4.49 3.17
C VAL A 132 12.66 -3.85 3.30
N GLU A 133 13.71 -4.68 3.28
CA GLU A 133 15.09 -4.21 3.15
C GLU A 133 15.49 -4.24 1.67
N TYR A 134 15.90 -3.09 1.12
CA TYR A 134 16.34 -2.99 -0.27
C TYR A 134 17.86 -3.18 -0.37
N ASN A 135 18.28 -4.40 -0.64
CA ASN A 135 19.69 -4.81 -0.60
C ASN A 135 20.48 -4.27 -1.80
N ASN A 136 19.90 -4.40 -3.00
CA ASN A 136 20.53 -3.94 -4.24
C ASN A 136 19.47 -3.59 -5.30
N ILE A 137 19.83 -2.68 -6.21
CA ILE A 137 19.02 -2.32 -7.37
C ILE A 137 19.92 -2.30 -8.60
N GLU A 138 19.51 -3.03 -9.63
CA GLU A 138 20.16 -3.06 -10.93
C GLU A 138 19.20 -2.60 -12.03
N ARG A 139 19.77 -2.04 -13.09
CA ARG A 139 19.00 -1.63 -14.28
C ARG A 139 19.53 -2.35 -15.51
N GLN A 140 18.62 -2.99 -16.25
CA GLN A 140 18.89 -3.62 -17.53
C GLN A 140 17.90 -3.08 -18.57
N GLY A 141 18.31 -2.03 -19.28
CA GLY A 141 17.42 -1.31 -20.20
C GLY A 141 16.24 -0.68 -19.46
N GLN A 142 15.03 -1.17 -19.75
CA GLN A 142 13.77 -0.73 -19.11
C GLN A 142 13.45 -1.50 -17.82
N TYR A 143 14.18 -2.58 -17.51
CA TYR A 143 13.91 -3.43 -16.37
C TYR A 143 14.72 -2.99 -15.16
N TYR A 144 14.04 -2.84 -14.02
CA TYR A 144 14.64 -2.65 -12.72
C TYR A 144 14.60 -3.95 -11.93
N ILE A 145 15.75 -4.43 -11.48
CA ILE A 145 15.87 -5.66 -10.71
C ILE A 145 16.17 -5.27 -9.26
N LEU A 146 15.22 -5.53 -8.38
CA LEU A 146 15.29 -5.24 -6.96
C LEU A 146 15.58 -6.52 -6.19
N PHE A 147 16.69 -6.53 -5.48
CA PHE A 147 17.02 -7.58 -4.51
C PHE A 147 16.61 -7.08 -3.14
N THR A 148 15.68 -7.79 -2.51
CA THR A 148 15.10 -7.39 -1.23
C THR A 148 15.15 -8.53 -0.23
N THR A 149 15.08 -8.18 1.05
CA THR A 149 14.78 -9.13 2.12
C THR A 149 13.49 -8.69 2.81
N ILE A 150 12.49 -9.56 2.76
CA ILE A 150 11.20 -9.38 3.42
C ILE A 150 11.30 -9.90 4.86
N LYS A 151 10.90 -9.07 5.82
CA LYS A 151 10.89 -9.40 7.25
C LYS A 151 9.57 -8.98 7.87
N THR A 152 9.31 -9.42 9.09
CA THR A 152 8.23 -8.86 9.92
C THR A 152 8.76 -8.58 11.33
N PRO A 153 8.39 -7.45 11.96
CA PRO A 153 8.78 -7.19 13.35
C PRO A 153 8.08 -8.13 14.34
N LEU A 154 7.05 -8.87 13.91
CA LEU A 154 6.31 -9.80 14.77
C LEU A 154 6.96 -11.18 14.89
N ASP A 155 7.85 -11.53 13.96
CA ASP A 155 8.62 -12.76 13.97
C ASP A 155 10.03 -12.48 13.46
N SER A 156 10.98 -12.37 14.39
CA SER A 156 12.39 -12.12 14.07
C SER A 156 13.07 -13.27 13.32
N SER A 157 12.47 -14.46 13.29
CA SER A 157 12.99 -15.62 12.55
C SER A 157 12.55 -15.62 11.09
N TYR A 158 11.44 -14.94 10.77
CA TYR A 158 10.96 -14.81 9.41
C TYR A 158 11.90 -13.89 8.60
N SER A 159 12.45 -14.45 7.54
CA SER A 159 13.24 -13.72 6.55
C SER A 159 13.08 -14.40 5.20
N MET A 160 12.71 -13.63 4.18
CA MET A 160 12.56 -14.14 2.82
C MET A 160 13.27 -13.21 1.84
N ASP A 161 14.34 -13.70 1.22
CA ASP A 161 14.96 -12.99 0.11
C ASP A 161 14.03 -13.04 -1.11
N GLN A 162 13.69 -11.88 -1.63
CA GLN A 162 12.77 -11.74 -2.75
C GLN A 162 13.39 -10.85 -3.83
N LYS A 163 13.36 -11.36 -5.07
CA LYS A 163 13.73 -10.60 -6.26
C LYS A 163 12.46 -10.09 -6.91
N PHE A 164 12.41 -8.78 -7.16
CA PHE A 164 11.36 -8.12 -7.93
C PHE A 164 11.95 -7.60 -9.23
N ILE A 165 11.16 -7.64 -10.31
CA ILE A 165 11.49 -7.05 -11.60
C ILE A 165 10.39 -6.05 -11.92
N LEU A 166 10.73 -4.78 -12.10
CA LEU A 166 9.76 -3.71 -12.36
C LEU A 166 10.02 -3.05 -13.71
N ILE A 167 8.95 -2.56 -14.33
CA ILE A 167 8.96 -1.69 -15.51
C ILE A 167 8.19 -0.42 -15.11
N GLU A 168 8.80 0.75 -15.29
CA GLU A 168 8.15 2.06 -15.12
C GLU A 168 7.75 2.59 -16.50
N ASN A 169 6.45 2.72 -16.77
CA ASN A 169 5.90 3.30 -18.01
C ASN A 169 5.62 4.80 -17.87
N GLY A 170 5.52 5.29 -16.64
CA GLY A 170 5.30 6.67 -16.26
C GLY A 170 5.27 6.81 -14.74
N PHE A 171 5.10 8.02 -14.23
CA PHE A 171 4.96 8.22 -12.78
C PHE A 171 3.71 7.49 -12.28
N ASN A 172 3.90 6.60 -11.29
CA ASN A 172 2.86 5.74 -10.72
C ASN A 172 2.22 4.75 -11.71
N ASP A 173 2.75 4.62 -12.93
CA ASP A 173 2.37 3.62 -13.92
C ASP A 173 3.51 2.61 -14.07
N PHE A 174 3.33 1.46 -13.44
CA PHE A 174 4.33 0.42 -13.40
C PHE A 174 3.71 -0.98 -13.39
N GLN A 175 4.51 -1.94 -13.84
CA GLN A 175 4.20 -3.36 -13.76
C GLN A 175 5.36 -4.09 -13.10
N LEU A 176 5.07 -5.21 -12.46
CA LEU A 176 6.11 -6.02 -11.83
C LEU A 176 5.91 -7.52 -11.99
N SER A 177 7.01 -8.24 -11.87
CA SER A 177 7.06 -9.68 -11.62
C SER A 177 8.03 -9.97 -10.48
N PHE A 178 8.06 -11.20 -10.01
CA PHE A 178 8.93 -11.59 -8.90
C PHE A 178 9.28 -13.08 -8.96
N ASP A 179 10.37 -13.47 -8.30
CA ASP A 179 10.71 -14.89 -8.17
C ASP A 179 9.67 -15.61 -7.32
N VAL A 180 8.92 -16.52 -7.91
CA VAL A 180 7.94 -17.37 -7.19
C VAL A 180 8.67 -18.39 -6.35
N LYS A 181 8.40 -18.40 -5.04
CA LYS A 181 9.00 -19.33 -4.09
C LYS A 181 8.23 -20.65 -4.09
N ASN A 182 8.95 -21.76 -4.19
CA ASN A 182 8.39 -23.10 -3.99
C ASN A 182 8.28 -23.40 -2.49
#